data_AF-A0A2V6REZ9-F1
#
_entry.id   AF-A0A2V6REZ9-F1
#
_cell.length_a   1.000
_cell.length_b   1.000
_cell.length_c   1.000
_cell.angle_alpha   90.00
_cell.angle_beta   90.00
_cell.angle_gamma   90.00
#
_symmetry.space_group_name_H-M   'P 1'
#
loop_
_entity.id
_entity.type
_entity.pdbx_description
1 polymer ?
#
loop_
_entity_poly.entity_id
_entity_poly.type
_entity_poly.pdbx_seq_one_letter_code
_entity_poly.pdbx_strand_id
1 'polypeptide(L)'
;MRREHDDVGRREREERRGDRTLEEPPGRRVHVTCYFIVTSFSVKRGYTRGVAKRYGQACPVAKSLEVIGDRWTLLLVRDLLPGARRFRDLEGSLKGIPPNILSDRLKRMEEHGLVARRFYSEHPPRAEYELTERGRDLGVVVGALATWGTRHVHRASELVHDDCGHPVELKYFCRRCATRVRGSTVRVARRRPGARRTA
;
A
#
# COMPACT_ATOMS: atom_id res chain seq x y z
N MET A 1 -60.69 -2.23 18.91
CA MET A 1 -61.54 -3.30 18.34
C MET A 1 -60.72 -3.98 17.26
N ARG A 2 -60.32 -5.24 17.53
CA ARG A 2 -60.75 -6.46 16.80
C ARG A 2 -60.01 -6.58 15.46
N ARG A 3 -59.09 -7.55 15.32
CA ARG A 3 -59.35 -8.98 14.97
C ARG A 3 -60.07 -9.05 13.62
N GLU A 4 -59.79 -9.94 12.67
CA GLU A 4 -59.25 -11.31 12.61
C GLU A 4 -58.99 -11.54 11.09
N HIS A 5 -58.02 -12.37 10.70
CA HIS A 5 -58.21 -13.66 10.02
C HIS A 5 -59.19 -13.69 8.84
N ASP A 6 -58.74 -14.29 7.72
CA ASP A 6 -59.45 -15.30 6.90
C ASP A 6 -58.58 -15.55 5.65
N ASP A 7 -57.86 -16.66 5.54
CA ASP A 7 -58.33 -18.02 5.21
C ASP A 7 -59.07 -18.07 3.85
N VAL A 8 -58.36 -18.52 2.81
CA VAL A 8 -58.98 -19.06 1.60
C VAL A 8 -58.24 -20.32 1.21
N GLY A 9 -58.84 -21.44 1.61
CA GLY A 9 -58.52 -22.75 1.10
C GLY A 9 -59.09 -23.00 -0.31
N ARG A 10 -58.26 -23.72 -1.08
CA ARG A 10 -58.56 -25.02 -1.73
C ARG A 10 -59.52 -25.06 -2.95
N ARG A 11 -59.04 -25.86 -3.94
CA ARG A 11 -59.74 -26.63 -5.00
C ARG A 11 -60.00 -25.85 -6.30
N GLU A 12 -59.88 -26.40 -7.52
CA GLU A 12 -59.61 -27.75 -8.05
C GLU A 12 -59.41 -27.64 -9.59
N ARG A 13 -58.73 -28.65 -10.17
CA ARG A 13 -58.89 -29.16 -11.57
C ARG A 13 -58.47 -28.28 -12.75
N GLU A 14 -57.97 -28.78 -13.89
CA GLU A 14 -57.49 -30.08 -14.37
C GLU A 14 -57.14 -29.85 -15.85
N GLU A 15 -55.98 -30.28 -16.35
CA GLU A 15 -55.90 -30.79 -17.73
C GLU A 15 -54.64 -31.63 -17.96
N ARG A 16 -54.87 -32.96 -18.01
CA ARG A 16 -54.48 -33.91 -19.07
C ARG A 16 -53.05 -33.79 -19.65
N ARG A 17 -52.30 -34.85 -19.97
CA ARG A 17 -52.44 -36.31 -19.98
C ARG A 17 -51.15 -36.76 -20.66
N GLY A 18 -50.45 -37.77 -20.15
CA GLY A 18 -49.24 -38.26 -20.82
C GLY A 18 -48.47 -39.28 -20.02
N ASP A 19 -49.17 -40.34 -19.60
CA ASP A 19 -48.56 -41.56 -19.10
C ASP A 19 -47.78 -42.23 -20.26
N ARG A 20 -46.48 -42.46 -20.05
CA ARG A 20 -45.73 -43.55 -20.66
C ARG A 20 -44.48 -43.83 -19.82
N THR A 21 -44.63 -44.85 -18.99
CA THR A 21 -43.63 -45.66 -18.32
C THR A 21 -42.46 -46.05 -19.23
N LEU A 22 -41.24 -45.83 -18.76
CA LEU A 22 -40.08 -46.68 -19.04
C LEU A 22 -39.31 -46.86 -17.73
N GLU A 23 -39.29 -48.11 -17.27
CA GLU A 23 -38.67 -48.58 -16.03
C GLU A 23 -37.13 -48.45 -16.11
N GLU A 24 -36.51 -47.87 -15.07
CA GLU A 24 -35.06 -47.82 -14.88
C GLU A 24 -34.55 -49.05 -14.09
N PRO A 25 -33.50 -49.76 -14.55
CA PRO A 25 -32.83 -50.77 -13.74
C PRO A 25 -31.80 -50.16 -12.76
N PRO A 26 -31.47 -50.85 -11.65
CA PRO A 26 -30.67 -50.27 -10.56
C PRO A 26 -29.18 -50.20 -10.92
N GLY A 27 -28.70 -48.99 -11.22
CA GLY A 27 -27.29 -48.68 -11.40
C GLY A 27 -26.53 -48.59 -10.07
N ARG A 28 -25.54 -49.47 -9.91
CA ARG A 28 -24.56 -49.53 -8.81
C ARG A 28 -23.99 -48.13 -8.46
N ARG A 29 -24.11 -47.72 -7.20
CA ARG A 29 -23.35 -46.60 -6.65
C ARG A 29 -21.89 -47.01 -6.54
N VAL A 30 -21.05 -46.48 -7.43
CA VAL A 30 -19.59 -46.58 -7.29
C VAL A 30 -19.17 -45.53 -6.28
N HIS A 31 -18.89 -45.93 -5.04
CA HIS A 31 -18.18 -45.09 -4.09
C HIS A 31 -16.75 -44.92 -4.60
N VAL A 32 -16.48 -43.82 -5.29
CA VAL A 32 -15.11 -43.39 -5.57
C VAL A 32 -14.52 -42.91 -4.25
N THR A 33 -13.88 -43.81 -3.52
CA THR A 33 -13.02 -43.45 -2.39
C THR A 33 -11.81 -42.72 -2.97
N CYS A 34 -11.96 -41.41 -3.15
CA CYS A 34 -10.85 -40.54 -3.52
C CYS A 34 -9.92 -40.50 -2.30
N TYR A 35 -8.86 -41.31 -2.33
CA TYR A 35 -7.72 -41.11 -1.45
C TYR A 35 -7.17 -39.71 -1.77
N PHE A 36 -7.55 -38.72 -0.95
CA PHE A 36 -6.87 -37.44 -0.90
C PHE A 36 -5.45 -37.70 -0.40
N ILE A 37 -4.54 -38.01 -1.32
CA ILE A 37 -3.12 -37.88 -1.04
C ILE A 37 -2.90 -36.37 -0.92
N VAL A 38 -2.91 -35.88 0.32
CA VAL A 38 -2.48 -34.52 0.67
C VAL A 38 -0.98 -34.45 0.45
N THR A 39 -0.53 -34.44 -0.80
CA THR A 39 0.79 -33.90 -1.10
C THR A 39 0.70 -32.43 -0.78
N SER A 40 1.33 -32.02 0.31
CA SER A 40 1.54 -30.62 0.65
C SER A 40 2.40 -29.97 -0.43
N PHE A 41 1.78 -29.64 -1.56
CA PHE A 41 2.32 -28.67 -2.49
C PHE A 41 2.20 -27.31 -1.80
N SER A 42 3.20 -27.02 -0.97
CA SER A 42 3.50 -25.68 -0.52
C SER A 42 3.81 -24.87 -1.78
N VAL A 43 2.78 -24.27 -2.37
CA VAL A 43 2.92 -23.24 -3.38
C VAL A 43 3.69 -22.12 -2.70
N LYS A 44 5.01 -22.10 -2.88
CA LYS A 44 5.85 -20.95 -2.60
C LYS A 44 5.34 -19.84 -3.51
N ARG A 45 4.32 -19.09 -3.07
CA ARG A 45 4.02 -17.76 -3.60
C ARG A 45 5.21 -16.89 -3.23
N GLY A 46 6.29 -17.04 -3.98
CA GLY A 46 7.39 -16.10 -3.98
C GLY A 46 6.79 -14.75 -4.36
N TYR A 47 6.77 -13.82 -3.42
CA TYR A 47 6.69 -12.41 -3.78
C TYR A 47 7.87 -12.19 -4.72
N THR A 48 7.58 -12.01 -6.00
CA THR A 48 8.58 -11.81 -7.03
C THR A 48 9.51 -10.69 -6.54
N ARG A 49 10.79 -11.02 -6.41
CA ARG A 49 11.87 -10.08 -6.13
C ARG A 49 11.67 -8.90 -7.08
N GLY A 50 11.10 -7.81 -6.57
CA GLY A 50 10.50 -6.78 -7.41
C GLY A 50 11.59 -6.03 -8.13
N VAL A 51 11.92 -6.46 -9.35
CA VAL A 51 12.77 -5.73 -10.29
C VAL A 51 12.29 -4.29 -10.29
N ALA A 52 13.18 -3.35 -9.96
CA ALA A 52 12.84 -1.94 -9.98
C ALA A 52 12.23 -1.60 -11.34
N LYS A 53 10.95 -1.21 -11.35
CA LYS A 53 10.20 -0.96 -12.58
C LYS A 53 10.82 0.25 -13.25
N ARG A 54 11.66 0.03 -14.26
CA ARG A 54 12.28 1.12 -15.02
C ARG A 54 11.23 1.72 -15.93
N TYR A 55 11.04 3.04 -15.84
CA TYR A 55 10.04 3.73 -16.67
C TYR A 55 10.58 4.12 -18.05
N GLY A 56 11.90 3.96 -18.29
CA GLY A 56 12.53 4.35 -19.55
C GLY A 56 12.58 5.87 -19.80
N GLN A 57 12.17 6.68 -18.82
CA GLN A 57 12.10 8.13 -18.93
C GLN A 57 13.28 8.78 -18.21
N ALA A 58 13.92 9.73 -18.89
CA ALA A 58 15.00 10.56 -18.33
C ALA A 58 14.44 11.82 -17.65
N CYS A 59 13.47 11.65 -16.73
CA CYS A 59 12.94 12.75 -15.92
C CYS A 59 13.12 12.45 -14.41
N PRO A 60 13.42 13.46 -13.57
CA PRO A 60 13.66 13.24 -12.14
C PRO A 60 12.49 12.58 -11.40
N VAL A 61 11.25 12.88 -11.81
CA VAL A 61 10.04 12.29 -11.22
C VAL A 61 10.01 10.78 -11.46
N ALA A 62 10.15 10.35 -12.72
CA ALA A 62 10.17 8.93 -13.05
C ALA A 62 11.32 8.20 -12.33
N LYS A 63 12.52 8.79 -12.31
CA LYS A 63 13.67 8.21 -11.59
C LYS A 63 13.47 8.14 -10.07
N SER A 64 12.76 9.10 -9.49
CA SER A 64 12.38 9.03 -8.09
C SER A 64 11.40 7.87 -7.87
N LEU A 65 10.40 7.70 -8.74
CA LEU A 65 9.42 6.61 -8.65
C LEU A 65 10.05 5.21 -8.83
N GLU A 66 11.18 5.07 -9.53
CA GLU A 66 11.93 3.80 -9.58
C GLU A 66 12.44 3.39 -8.17
N VAL A 67 12.63 4.35 -7.27
CA VAL A 67 13.14 4.18 -5.91
C VAL A 67 12.02 4.14 -4.87
N ILE A 68 11.11 5.13 -4.90
CA ILE A 68 10.09 5.35 -3.85
C ILE A 68 8.66 5.03 -4.29
N GLY A 69 8.46 4.67 -5.56
CA GLY A 69 7.14 4.53 -6.19
C GLY A 69 6.39 3.23 -5.87
N ASP A 70 6.75 2.56 -4.78
CA ASP A 70 5.98 1.44 -4.26
C ASP A 70 5.08 1.85 -3.09
N ARG A 71 4.09 1.00 -2.79
CA ARG A 71 3.05 1.26 -1.79
C ARG A 71 3.58 1.53 -0.38
N TRP A 72 4.70 0.91 0.01
CA TRP A 72 5.12 0.86 1.41
C TRP A 72 6.24 1.85 1.74
N THR A 73 7.10 2.17 0.78
CA THR A 73 8.28 3.01 1.03
C THR A 73 7.95 4.35 1.68
N LEU A 74 6.97 5.11 1.18
CA LEU A 74 6.62 6.41 1.78
C LEU A 74 5.86 6.29 3.11
N LEU A 75 5.22 5.15 3.38
CA LEU A 75 4.65 4.87 4.70
C LEU A 75 5.73 4.54 5.72
N LEU A 76 6.77 3.81 5.30
CA LEU A 76 7.96 3.56 6.13
C LEU A 76 8.70 4.87 6.44
N VAL A 77 8.88 5.74 5.45
CA VAL A 77 9.46 7.07 5.67
C VAL A 77 8.64 7.83 6.70
N ARG A 78 7.31 7.90 6.54
CA ARG A 78 6.41 8.56 7.51
C ARG A 78 6.63 8.06 8.94
N ASP A 79 6.70 6.75 9.14
CA ASP A 79 6.81 6.17 10.48
C ASP A 79 8.20 6.39 11.11
N LEU A 80 9.23 6.57 10.28
CA LEU A 80 10.62 6.80 10.68
C LEU A 80 11.00 8.29 10.79
N LEU A 81 10.17 9.23 10.31
CA LEU A 81 10.41 10.67 10.45
C LEU A 81 10.63 11.10 11.91
N PRO A 82 9.86 10.60 12.91
CA PRO A 82 10.07 10.96 14.30
C PRO A 82 11.35 10.37 14.93
N GLY A 83 11.99 9.39 14.30
CA GLY A 83 13.20 8.76 14.84
C GLY A 83 13.31 7.27 14.52
N ALA A 84 14.37 6.65 15.07
CA ALA A 84 14.67 5.25 14.84
C ALA A 84 13.58 4.32 15.40
N ARG A 85 13.26 3.24 14.67
CA ARG A 85 12.26 2.24 15.09
C ARG A 85 12.72 0.82 14.81
N ARG A 86 12.23 -0.13 15.63
CA ARG A 86 12.51 -1.56 15.45
C ARG A 86 11.59 -2.16 14.39
N PHE A 87 11.98 -3.30 13.85
CA PHE A 87 11.18 -4.03 12.86
C PHE A 87 9.73 -4.28 13.32
N ARG A 88 9.54 -4.76 14.56
CA ARG A 88 8.21 -5.04 15.11
C ARG A 88 7.34 -3.79 15.26
N ASP A 89 7.95 -2.65 15.56
CA ASP A 89 7.22 -1.39 15.67
C ASP A 89 6.68 -0.97 14.28
N LEU A 90 7.51 -1.12 13.24
CA LEU A 90 7.13 -0.86 11.85
C LEU A 90 6.10 -1.86 11.30
N GLU A 91 6.24 -3.14 11.65
CA GLU A 91 5.26 -4.18 11.28
C GLU A 91 3.89 -3.92 11.94
N GLY A 92 3.90 -3.48 13.20
CA GLY A 92 2.69 -3.13 13.95
C GLY A 92 2.00 -1.86 13.43
N SER A 93 2.76 -0.83 13.04
CA SER A 93 2.19 0.41 12.51
C SER A 93 1.61 0.25 11.10
N LEU A 94 2.22 -0.59 10.28
CA LEU A 94 1.83 -0.82 8.88
C LEU A 94 0.86 -2.00 8.76
N LYS A 95 -0.37 -1.82 9.24
CA LYS A 95 -1.41 -2.87 9.20
C LYS A 95 -1.54 -3.50 7.81
N GLY A 96 -1.30 -4.80 7.74
CA GLY A 96 -1.44 -5.60 6.52
C GLY A 96 -0.18 -5.71 5.65
N ILE A 97 0.96 -5.18 6.07
CA ILE A 97 2.24 -5.52 5.43
C ILE A 97 2.68 -6.93 5.85
N PRO A 98 2.98 -7.84 4.92
CA PRO A 98 3.57 -9.12 5.31
C PRO A 98 5.06 -8.95 5.70
N PRO A 99 5.58 -9.65 6.73
CA PRO A 99 6.93 -9.43 7.25
C PRO A 99 8.05 -9.62 6.22
N ASN A 100 7.88 -10.54 5.26
CA ASN A 100 8.83 -10.71 4.15
C ASN A 100 8.88 -9.48 3.23
N ILE A 101 7.74 -8.82 3.01
CA ILE A 101 7.67 -7.58 2.23
C ILE A 101 8.32 -6.44 2.98
N LEU A 102 8.05 -6.30 4.28
CA LEU A 102 8.70 -5.29 5.10
C LEU A 102 10.23 -5.43 5.07
N SER A 103 10.72 -6.67 5.23
CA SER A 103 12.15 -6.99 5.15
C SER A 103 12.75 -6.62 3.80
N ASP A 104 12.11 -6.99 2.70
CA ASP A 104 12.55 -6.63 1.34
C ASP A 104 12.59 -5.11 1.14
N ARG A 105 11.59 -4.38 1.63
CA ARG A 105 11.51 -2.93 1.50
C ARG A 105 12.60 -2.23 2.30
N LEU A 106 12.81 -2.60 3.55
CA LEU A 106 13.88 -2.04 4.38
C LEU A 106 15.25 -2.27 3.74
N LYS A 107 15.50 -3.48 3.23
CA LYS A 107 16.74 -3.78 2.51
C LYS A 107 16.93 -2.89 1.28
N ARG A 108 15.89 -2.70 0.46
CA ARG A 108 15.96 -1.81 -0.71
C ARG A 108 16.15 -0.35 -0.32
N MET A 109 15.52 0.10 0.76
CA MET A 109 15.71 1.45 1.30
C MET A 109 17.16 1.65 1.77
N GLU A 110 17.78 0.64 2.39
CA GLU A 110 19.22 0.64 2.72
C GLU A 110 20.09 0.69 1.46
N GLU A 111 19.81 -0.14 0.45
CA GLU A 111 20.53 -0.14 -0.84
C GLU A 111 20.46 1.21 -1.57
N HIS A 112 19.35 1.93 -1.43
CA HIS A 112 19.17 3.28 -1.97
C HIS A 112 19.67 4.39 -1.02
N GLY A 113 20.22 4.04 0.14
CA GLY A 113 20.73 4.98 1.13
C GLY A 113 19.66 5.88 1.74
N LEU A 114 18.41 5.41 1.81
CA LEU A 114 17.30 6.11 2.47
C LEU A 114 17.22 5.79 3.96
N VAL A 115 17.63 4.58 4.36
CA VAL A 115 17.60 4.08 5.73
C VAL A 115 18.96 3.51 6.08
N ALA A 116 19.36 3.69 7.34
CA ALA A 116 20.49 3.00 7.95
C ALA A 116 19.97 2.04 9.01
N ARG A 117 20.58 0.85 9.08
CA ARG A 117 20.33 -0.14 10.11
C ARG A 117 21.39 -0.03 11.20
N ARG A 118 20.97 0.16 12.45
CA ARG A 118 21.84 0.19 13.63
C ARG A 118 21.53 -1.00 14.52
N PHE A 119 22.56 -1.70 14.99
CA PHE A 119 22.41 -2.74 16.01
C PHE A 119 22.57 -2.10 17.39
N TYR A 120 21.59 -2.31 18.27
CA TYR A 120 21.62 -1.81 19.65
C TYR A 120 21.84 -2.92 20.69
N SER A 121 21.85 -4.17 20.24
CA SER A 121 22.16 -5.35 21.05
C SER A 121 22.83 -6.36 20.14
N GLU A 122 23.95 -6.94 20.57
CA GLU A 122 24.65 -7.99 19.83
C GLU A 122 24.14 -9.39 20.19
N HIS A 123 23.60 -9.58 21.40
CA HIS A 123 23.19 -10.89 21.92
C HIS A 123 21.84 -10.84 22.66
N PRO A 124 20.70 -11.18 22.01
CA PRO A 124 20.56 -11.48 20.60
C PRO A 124 20.70 -10.20 19.73
N PRO A 125 21.06 -10.33 18.44
CA PRO A 125 21.13 -9.20 17.52
C PRO A 125 19.78 -8.49 17.44
N ARG A 126 19.72 -7.24 17.86
CA ARG A 126 18.53 -6.40 17.69
C ARG A 126 18.89 -5.16 16.90
N ALA A 127 18.13 -4.94 15.85
CA ALA A 127 18.32 -3.82 14.94
C ALA A 127 17.17 -2.81 15.06
N GLU A 128 17.53 -1.56 14.87
CA GLU A 128 16.62 -0.45 14.59
C GLU A 128 16.99 0.17 13.25
N TYR A 129 16.01 0.86 12.67
CA TYR A 129 16.08 1.50 11.37
C TYR A 129 15.89 2.98 11.57
N GLU A 130 16.75 3.78 10.94
CA GLU A 130 16.72 5.24 11.01
C GLU A 130 16.81 5.81 9.61
N LEU A 131 16.10 6.91 9.31
CA LEU A 131 16.31 7.61 8.04
C LEU A 131 17.72 8.18 7.98
N THR A 132 18.35 8.09 6.82
CA THR A 132 19.54 8.87 6.50
C THR A 132 19.15 10.32 6.21
N GLU A 133 20.11 11.22 5.98
CA GLU A 133 19.82 12.58 5.49
C GLU A 133 18.98 12.55 4.20
N ARG A 134 19.39 11.72 3.22
CA ARG A 134 18.63 11.49 1.98
C ARG A 134 17.22 10.95 2.22
N GLY A 135 17.04 10.10 3.24
CA GLY A 135 15.74 9.60 3.64
C GLY A 135 14.85 10.68 4.27
N ARG A 136 15.43 11.56 5.11
CA ARG A 136 14.74 12.68 5.74
C ARG A 136 14.24 13.71 4.72
N ASP A 137 14.98 13.93 3.63
CA ASP A 137 14.55 14.80 2.52
C ASP A 137 13.19 14.38 1.93
N LEU A 138 12.80 13.10 2.03
CA LEU A 138 11.49 12.62 1.58
C LEU A 138 10.33 13.08 2.48
N GLY A 139 10.60 13.68 3.64
CA GLY A 139 9.56 14.24 4.52
C GLY A 139 8.66 15.25 3.81
N VAL A 140 9.22 16.08 2.91
CA VAL A 140 8.43 17.02 2.11
C VAL A 140 7.47 16.30 1.14
N VAL A 141 7.87 15.13 0.62
CA VAL A 141 7.03 14.30 -0.27
C VAL A 141 5.90 13.68 0.52
N VAL A 142 6.18 13.15 1.71
CA VAL A 142 5.16 12.64 2.64
C VAL A 142 4.15 13.74 2.99
N GLY A 143 4.63 14.94 3.32
CA GLY A 143 3.75 16.08 3.60
C GLY A 143 2.89 16.48 2.40
N ALA A 144 3.46 16.49 1.19
CA ALA A 144 2.72 16.81 -0.04
C ALA A 144 1.61 15.79 -0.30
N LEU A 145 1.89 14.49 -0.11
CA LEU A 145 0.89 13.43 -0.19
C LEU A 145 -0.19 13.57 0.89
N ALA A 146 0.19 13.87 2.13
CA ALA A 146 -0.76 14.09 3.21
C ALA A 146 -1.69 15.28 2.92
N THR A 147 -1.15 16.38 2.41
CA THR A 147 -1.92 17.58 2.02
C THR A 147 -2.94 17.24 0.92
N TRP A 148 -2.52 16.50 -0.11
CA TRP A 148 -3.42 16.07 -1.18
C TRP A 148 -4.48 15.08 -0.65
N GLY A 149 -4.06 14.09 0.13
CA GLY A 149 -4.93 13.08 0.71
C GLY A 149 -6.01 13.68 1.61
N THR A 150 -5.63 14.65 2.44
CA THR A 150 -6.53 15.44 3.29
C THR A 150 -7.65 16.09 2.47
N ARG A 151 -7.32 16.67 1.32
CA ARG A 151 -8.28 17.41 0.49
C ARG A 151 -9.25 16.50 -0.26
N HIS A 152 -8.80 15.31 -0.65
CA HIS A 152 -9.50 14.53 -1.67
C HIS A 152 -9.95 13.14 -1.22
N VAL A 153 -9.25 12.51 -0.28
CA VAL A 153 -9.44 11.07 0.01
C VAL A 153 -9.73 10.80 1.48
N HIS A 154 -9.16 11.58 2.40
CA HIS A 154 -9.29 11.36 3.84
C HIS A 154 -9.24 12.69 4.61
N ARG A 155 -10.39 13.31 4.83
CA ARG A 155 -10.54 14.67 5.40
C ARG A 155 -10.38 14.75 6.94
N ALA A 156 -9.72 13.78 7.56
CA ALA A 156 -9.67 13.66 9.02
C ALA A 156 -8.29 14.02 9.61
N SER A 157 -7.37 14.57 8.82
CA SER A 157 -6.02 14.92 9.28
C SER A 157 -5.52 16.14 8.53
N GLU A 158 -4.60 16.90 9.11
CA GLU A 158 -3.91 18.00 8.44
C GLU A 158 -2.44 18.05 8.86
N LEU A 159 -1.60 18.75 8.09
CA LEU A 159 -0.24 19.02 8.51
C LEU A 159 -0.26 20.12 9.56
N VAL A 160 0.41 19.91 10.69
CA VAL A 160 0.53 20.88 11.78
C VAL A 160 1.98 21.11 12.16
N HIS A 161 2.26 22.28 12.73
CA HIS A 161 3.55 22.58 13.35
C HIS A 161 3.63 21.94 14.73
N ASP A 162 4.67 21.16 15.00
CA ASP A 162 4.77 20.39 16.25
C ASP A 162 4.78 21.29 17.49
N ASP A 163 5.47 22.44 17.44
CA ASP A 163 5.60 23.32 18.61
C ASP A 163 4.32 24.09 18.97
N CYS A 164 3.42 24.34 18.01
CA CYS A 164 2.24 25.21 18.24
C CYS A 164 0.90 24.66 17.75
N GLY A 165 0.88 23.51 17.08
CA GLY A 165 -0.33 22.85 16.59
C GLY A 165 -1.02 23.55 15.41
N HIS A 166 -0.52 24.70 14.93
CA HIS A 166 -1.16 25.42 13.82
C HIS A 166 -0.97 24.71 12.47
N PRO A 167 -1.94 24.82 11.54
CA PRO A 167 -1.84 24.22 10.22
C PRO A 167 -0.62 24.71 9.42
N VAL A 168 0.03 23.78 8.72
CA VAL A 168 1.20 24.03 7.86
C VAL A 168 0.83 23.85 6.39
N GLU A 169 1.17 24.84 5.58
CA GLU A 169 0.94 24.80 4.13
C GLU A 169 2.24 24.58 3.34
N LEU A 170 2.26 23.53 2.52
CA LEU A 170 3.33 23.30 1.54
C LEU A 170 3.09 24.16 0.27
N LYS A 171 4.03 25.06 -0.04
CA LYS A 171 4.02 25.93 -1.22
C LYS A 171 5.38 25.95 -1.91
N TYR A 172 5.40 26.25 -3.20
CA TYR A 172 6.63 26.54 -3.92
C TYR A 172 7.09 27.97 -3.61
N PHE A 173 8.39 28.14 -3.40
CA PHE A 173 9.02 29.43 -3.17
C PHE A 173 10.13 29.68 -4.19
N CYS A 174 10.09 30.82 -4.87
CA CYS A 174 11.14 31.23 -5.79
C CYS A 174 12.18 32.06 -5.02
N ARG A 175 13.38 31.50 -4.80
CA ARG A 175 14.47 32.18 -4.09
C ARG A 175 14.90 33.49 -4.74
N ARG A 176 14.88 33.57 -6.07
CA ARG A 176 15.29 34.78 -6.81
C ARG A 176 14.31 35.93 -6.69
N CYS A 177 13.01 35.63 -6.75
CA CYS A 177 11.95 36.63 -6.66
C CYS A 177 11.50 36.88 -5.21
N ALA A 178 12.02 36.10 -4.25
CA ALA A 178 11.62 36.09 -2.84
C ALA A 178 10.10 35.96 -2.62
N THR A 179 9.40 35.19 -3.46
CA THR A 179 7.94 35.07 -3.42
C THR A 179 7.45 33.63 -3.57
N ARG A 180 6.24 33.37 -3.06
CA ARG A 180 5.51 32.12 -3.28
C ARG A 180 4.99 32.08 -4.72
N VAL A 181 5.17 30.95 -5.39
CA VAL A 181 4.72 30.74 -6.77
C VAL A 181 3.67 29.63 -6.84
N ARG A 182 2.76 29.73 -7.80
CA ARG A 182 1.68 28.74 -7.98
C ARG A 182 2.26 27.48 -8.62
N GLY A 183 1.80 26.30 -8.17
CA GLY A 183 2.21 25.02 -8.73
C GLY A 183 1.98 24.92 -10.25
N SER A 184 0.89 25.51 -10.76
CA SER A 184 0.58 25.55 -12.21
C SER A 184 1.61 26.33 -13.05
N THR A 185 2.40 27.20 -12.42
CA THR A 185 3.45 28.00 -13.08
C THR A 185 4.85 27.39 -12.92
N VAL A 186 4.98 26.32 -12.14
CA VAL A 186 6.24 25.61 -11.91
C VAL A 186 6.37 24.47 -12.91
N ARG A 187 7.55 24.36 -13.55
CA ARG A 187 7.84 23.28 -14.49
C ARG A 187 9.20 22.64 -14.21
N VAL A 188 9.30 21.34 -14.47
CA VAL A 188 10.58 20.63 -14.49
C VAL A 188 11.31 20.98 -15.78
N ALA A 189 12.32 21.85 -15.72
CA ALA A 189 13.16 22.20 -16.84
C ALA A 189 14.44 21.36 -16.86
N ARG A 190 14.88 20.92 -18.03
CA ARG A 190 16.21 20.29 -18.19
C ARG A 190 17.29 21.32 -17.84
N ARG A 191 18.24 20.93 -17.00
CA ARG A 191 19.41 21.76 -16.68
C ARG A 191 20.27 21.87 -17.95
N ARG A 192 20.62 23.08 -18.38
CA ARG A 192 21.63 23.26 -19.44
C ARG A 192 22.96 22.68 -18.97
N PRO A 193 23.68 21.90 -19.80
CA PRO A 193 25.04 21.47 -19.46
C PRO A 193 25.92 22.69 -19.16
N GLY A 194 26.62 22.70 -18.01
CA GLY A 194 27.64 23.72 -17.70
C GLY A 194 27.31 24.79 -16.66
N ALA A 195 26.06 24.97 -16.20
CA ALA A 195 25.77 25.93 -15.14
C ALA A 195 26.30 25.41 -13.78
N ARG A 196 27.40 25.96 -13.24
CA ARG A 196 27.83 25.71 -11.84
C ARG A 196 26.77 26.27 -10.87
N ARG A 197 26.59 25.63 -9.72
CA ARG A 197 25.78 26.18 -8.61
C ARG A 197 26.60 27.34 -8.02
N THR A 198 26.13 28.58 -8.15
CA THR A 198 26.54 29.61 -7.20
C THR A 198 25.92 29.23 -5.85
N ALA A 199 26.78 29.22 -4.82
CA ALA A 199 26.46 28.83 -3.45
C ALA A 199 25.35 29.71 -2.86
#